data_AF-A0A3Q9NXI1-F1
#
_entry.id   AF-A0A3Q9NXI1-F1
#
_cell.length_a   1.000
_cell.length_b   1.000
_cell.length_c   1.000
_cell.angle_alpha   90.00
_cell.angle_beta   90.00
_cell.angle_gamma   90.00
#
_symmetry.space_group_name_H-M   'P 1'
#
loop_
_entity.id
_entity.type
_entity.pdbx_description
1 polymer ?
#
loop_
_entity_poly.entity_id
_entity_poly.type
_entity_poly.pdbx_seq_one_letter_code
_entity_poly.pdbx_strand_id
1 'polypeptide(L)'
;MVPGTVNELSAHDRMILDLEKTEHTSVAREALCRHIELPLDKYTVVLEGIVDTDAAYSYAPDVVERVRQLRAERFAFERRHGRWKNPRS
;
A
#
# COMPACT_ATOMS: atom_id res chain seq x y z
N MET A 1 -15.27 -2.64 28.07
CA MET A 1 -14.46 -2.74 26.83
C MET A 1 -15.36 -3.35 25.77
N VAL A 2 -15.74 -2.57 24.74
CA VAL A 2 -16.41 -3.16 23.57
C VAL A 2 -15.30 -3.73 22.70
N PRO A 3 -15.30 -5.03 22.35
CA PRO A 3 -14.38 -5.59 21.36
C PRO A 3 -14.85 -5.08 20.00
N GLY A 4 -14.57 -3.82 19.72
CA GLY A 4 -14.93 -3.15 18.49
C GLY A 4 -13.95 -3.58 17.41
N THR A 5 -14.43 -4.50 16.57
CA THR A 5 -13.91 -4.82 15.23
C THR A 5 -12.44 -5.20 15.19
N VAL A 6 -12.17 -6.51 15.17
CA VAL A 6 -11.11 -7.04 14.30
C VAL A 6 -11.14 -6.22 13.00
N ASN A 7 -10.00 -5.64 12.60
CA ASN A 7 -9.85 -4.80 11.41
C ASN A 7 -10.22 -5.61 10.15
N GLU A 8 -11.49 -5.88 9.94
CA GLU A 8 -11.96 -6.72 8.84
C GLU A 8 -11.76 -5.94 7.54
N LEU A 9 -11.09 -6.58 6.59
CA LEU A 9 -10.92 -6.01 5.26
C LEU A 9 -12.29 -5.79 4.63
N SER A 10 -12.55 -4.56 4.19
CA SER A 10 -13.74 -4.26 3.42
C SER A 10 -13.70 -4.97 2.06
N ALA A 11 -14.84 -5.02 1.37
CA ALA A 11 -14.89 -5.57 0.01
C ALA A 11 -13.90 -4.86 -0.92
N HIS A 12 -13.78 -3.53 -0.81
CA HIS A 12 -12.86 -2.75 -1.62
C HIS A 12 -11.39 -3.05 -1.29
N ASP A 13 -11.05 -3.23 0.00
CA ASP A 13 -9.67 -3.56 0.41
C ASP A 13 -9.26 -4.92 -0.14
N ARG A 14 -10.17 -5.91 -0.12
CA ARG A 14 -9.91 -7.23 -0.72
C ARG A 14 -9.68 -7.12 -2.22
N MET A 15 -10.50 -6.34 -2.93
CA MET A 15 -10.32 -6.12 -4.37
C MET A 15 -8.98 -5.46 -4.70
N ILE A 16 -8.54 -4.50 -3.87
CA ILE A 16 -7.21 -3.88 -4.00
C ILE A 16 -6.10 -4.91 -3.79
N LEU A 17 -6.19 -5.73 -2.74
CA LEU A 17 -5.20 -6.77 -2.46
C LEU A 17 -5.18 -7.87 -3.53
N ASP A 18 -6.35 -8.29 -4.01
CA ASP A 18 -6.48 -9.29 -5.07
C ASP A 18 -5.89 -8.79 -6.39
N LEU A 19 -6.12 -7.52 -6.75
CA LEU A 19 -5.46 -6.91 -7.90
C LEU A 19 -3.94 -6.94 -7.75
N GLU A 20 -3.43 -6.58 -6.58
CA GLU A 20 -1.98 -6.59 -6.32
C GLU A 20 -1.37 -8.00 -6.35
N LYS A 21 -2.17 -9.05 -6.09
CA LYS A 21 -1.76 -10.46 -6.25
C LYS A 21 -1.68 -10.89 -7.71
N THR A 22 -2.61 -10.45 -8.56
CA THR A 22 -2.72 -10.93 -9.94
C THR A 22 -1.98 -10.05 -10.94
N GLU A 23 -2.31 -8.76 -10.98
CA GLU A 23 -1.85 -7.82 -11.99
C GLU A 23 -1.69 -6.42 -11.40
N HIS A 24 -0.48 -6.13 -10.91
CA HIS A 24 -0.11 -4.83 -10.35
C HIS A 24 0.26 -3.79 -11.42
N THR A 25 -0.38 -3.86 -12.59
CA THR A 25 -0.13 -2.93 -13.72
C THR A 25 -0.88 -1.61 -13.52
N SER A 26 -0.38 -0.52 -14.11
CA SER A 26 -1.04 0.79 -14.03
C SER A 26 -2.45 0.78 -14.62
N VAL A 27 -2.65 0.09 -15.75
CA VAL A 27 -3.95 -0.01 -16.44
C VAL A 27 -4.98 -0.72 -15.57
N ALA A 28 -4.59 -1.81 -14.92
CA ALA A 28 -5.49 -2.57 -14.07
C ALA A 28 -5.84 -1.80 -12.78
N ARG A 29 -4.88 -1.04 -12.22
CA ARG A 29 -5.15 -0.09 -11.12
C ARG A 29 -6.13 1.01 -11.52
N GLU A 30 -5.96 1.61 -12.69
CA GLU A 30 -6.89 2.63 -13.20
C GLU A 30 -8.30 2.08 -13.43
N ALA A 31 -8.41 0.84 -13.93
CA ALA A 31 -9.69 0.17 -14.10
C ALA A 31 -10.36 -0.11 -12.75
N LEU A 32 -9.61 -0.63 -11.77
CA LEU A 32 -10.13 -0.89 -10.43
C LEU A 32 -10.56 0.41 -9.73
N CYS A 33 -9.70 1.44 -9.74
CA CYS A 33 -10.01 2.75 -9.15
C CYS A 33 -11.31 3.34 -9.68
N ARG A 34 -11.54 3.25 -10.99
CA ARG A 34 -12.82 3.66 -11.59
C ARG A 34 -14.00 2.82 -11.12
N HIS A 35 -13.80 1.52 -10.91
CA HIS A 35 -14.85 0.60 -10.49
C HIS A 35 -15.28 0.82 -9.03
N ILE A 36 -14.34 1.09 -8.13
CA ILE A 36 -14.61 1.32 -6.69
C ILE A 36 -14.74 2.82 -6.34
N GLU A 37 -14.83 3.69 -7.34
CA GLU A 37 -14.89 5.16 -7.20
C GLU A 37 -13.74 5.75 -6.36
N LEU A 38 -12.57 5.14 -6.40
CA LEU A 38 -11.37 5.60 -5.71
C LEU A 38 -10.53 6.50 -6.62
N PRO A 39 -10.17 7.72 -6.20
CA PRO A 39 -9.22 8.54 -6.96
C PRO A 39 -7.86 7.85 -7.10
N LEU A 40 -7.31 7.81 -8.31
CA LEU A 40 -6.06 7.10 -8.60
C LEU A 40 -4.88 7.61 -7.77
N ASP A 41 -4.83 8.92 -7.50
CA ASP A 41 -3.79 9.54 -6.64
C ASP A 41 -3.84 9.05 -5.19
N LYS A 42 -5.00 8.55 -4.74
CA LYS A 42 -5.18 7.98 -3.40
C LYS A 42 -4.87 6.50 -3.33
N TYR A 43 -4.79 5.80 -4.46
CA TYR A 43 -4.59 4.35 -4.50
C TYR A 43 -3.38 3.90 -3.67
N THR A 44 -2.23 4.54 -3.87
CA THR A 44 -1.01 4.19 -3.13
C THR A 44 -1.15 4.41 -1.63
N VAL A 45 -1.78 5.51 -1.22
CA VAL A 45 -1.98 5.84 0.21
C VAL A 45 -2.94 4.83 0.87
N VAL A 46 -4.01 4.46 0.16
CA VAL A 46 -4.97 3.45 0.63
C VAL A 46 -4.31 2.08 0.74
N LEU A 47 -3.59 1.65 -0.31
CA LEU A 47 -2.83 0.40 -0.28
C LEU A 47 -1.82 0.39 0.88
N GLU A 48 -1.10 1.48 1.08
CA GLU A 48 -0.16 1.66 2.19
C GLU A 48 -0.86 1.53 3.56
N GLY A 49 -2.08 2.07 3.73
CA GLY A 49 -2.86 1.92 4.95
C GLY A 49 -3.40 0.51 5.17
N ILE A 50 -3.86 -0.17 4.11
CA ILE A 50 -4.36 -1.55 4.18
C ILE A 50 -3.27 -2.50 4.66
N VAL A 51 -2.07 -2.42 4.08
CA VAL A 51 -0.95 -3.34 4.41
C VAL A 51 -0.37 -3.16 5.82
N ASP A 52 -0.76 -2.09 6.52
CA ASP A 52 -0.38 -1.83 7.91
C ASP A 52 -1.34 -2.53 8.91
N THR A 53 -2.37 -3.23 8.42
CA THR A 53 -3.33 -4.00 9.24
C THR A 53 -2.99 -5.49 9.31
N ASP A 54 -3.29 -6.13 10.45
CA ASP A 54 -3.09 -7.57 10.64
C ASP A 54 -3.98 -8.44 9.72
N ALA A 55 -5.16 -7.93 9.36
CA ALA A 55 -6.06 -8.64 8.45
C ALA A 55 -5.53 -8.69 7.02
N ALA A 56 -4.86 -7.63 6.55
CA ALA A 56 -4.17 -7.66 5.27
C ALA A 56 -3.04 -8.69 5.26
N TYR A 57 -2.26 -8.79 6.34
CA TYR A 57 -1.19 -9.80 6.45
C TYR A 57 -1.76 -11.22 6.46
N SER A 58 -2.89 -11.42 7.12
CA SER A 58 -3.58 -12.72 7.14
C SER A 58 -4.18 -13.10 5.77
N TYR A 59 -4.62 -12.12 4.97
CA TYR A 59 -5.27 -12.34 3.69
C TYR A 59 -4.29 -12.45 2.50
N ALA A 60 -3.27 -11.60 2.46
CA ALA A 60 -2.33 -11.48 1.35
C ALA A 60 -0.91 -11.15 1.85
N PRO A 61 -0.23 -12.09 2.54
CA PRO A 61 1.08 -11.84 3.15
C PRO A 61 2.13 -11.41 2.12
N ASP A 62 2.17 -12.04 0.95
CA ASP A 62 3.13 -11.73 -0.11
C ASP A 62 3.01 -10.27 -0.61
N VAL A 63 1.77 -9.76 -0.71
CA VAL A 63 1.51 -8.36 -1.10
C VAL A 63 2.00 -7.42 -0.02
N VAL A 64 1.68 -7.72 1.25
CA VAL A 64 2.09 -6.90 2.38
C VAL A 64 3.60 -6.80 2.47
N GLU A 65 4.31 -7.92 2.39
CA GLU A 65 5.78 -7.95 2.43
C GLU A 65 6.40 -7.15 1.29
N ARG A 66 5.90 -7.33 0.06
CA ARG A 66 6.37 -6.59 -1.11
C ARG A 66 6.16 -5.09 -0.97
N VAL A 67 4.96 -4.65 -0.56
CA VAL A 67 4.66 -3.22 -0.40
C VAL A 67 5.52 -2.60 0.71
N ARG A 68 5.72 -3.31 1.83
CA ARG A 68 6.60 -2.88 2.91
C ARG A 68 8.05 -2.78 2.45
N GLN A 69 8.52 -3.73 1.66
CA GLN A 69 9.87 -3.73 1.08
C GLN A 69 10.07 -2.53 0.14
N LEU A 70 9.14 -2.28 -0.79
CA LEU A 70 9.17 -1.12 -1.68
C LEU A 70 9.17 0.21 -0.90
N ARG A 71 8.37 0.29 0.16
CA ARG A 71 8.35 1.45 1.07
C ARG A 71 9.71 1.64 1.74
N ALA A 72 10.31 0.56 2.26
CA ALA A 72 11.63 0.61 2.89
C ALA A 72 12.73 1.02 1.89
N GLU A 73 12.65 0.56 0.64
CA GLU A 73 13.55 0.97 -0.44
C GLU A 73 13.41 2.45 -0.78
N ARG A 74 12.18 2.97 -0.84
CA ARG A 74 11.91 4.41 -1.04
C ARG A 74 12.54 5.24 0.07
N PHE A 75 12.35 4.85 1.33
CA PHE A 75 12.99 5.52 2.47
C PHE A 75 14.53 5.37 2.47
N ALA A 76 15.08 4.23 2.06
CA ALA A 76 16.52 4.03 1.95
C ALA A 76 17.13 4.85 0.81
N PHE A 77 16.39 5.05 -0.29
CA PHE A 77 16.75 5.93 -1.39
C PHE A 77 16.74 7.39 -0.95
N GLU A 78 15.67 7.85 -0.28
CA GLU A 78 15.58 9.19 0.28
C GLU A 78 16.69 9.49 1.29
N ARG A 79 17.06 8.53 2.16
CA ARG A 79 18.20 8.69 3.09
C ARG A 79 19.55 8.81 2.37
N ARG A 80 19.73 8.11 1.24
CA ARG A 80 20.96 8.21 0.44
C ARG A 80 21.06 9.52 -0.34
N HIS A 81 19.95 10.02 -0.88
CA HIS A 81 19.90 11.28 -1.62
C HIS A 81 19.78 12.52 -0.72
N GLY A 82 19.24 12.39 0.49
CA GLY A 82 19.14 13.46 1.49
C GLY A 82 20.48 13.90 2.09
N ARG A 83 21.55 13.13 1.89
CA ARG A 83 22.90 13.44 2.40
C ARG A 83 23.71 14.41 1.54
N TRP A 84 23.12 14.99 0.48
CA TRP A 84 23.77 15.98 -0.38
C TRP A 84 23.41 17.44 -0.08
N LYS A 85 22.65 17.73 0.98
CA LYS A 85 22.52 19.12 1.49
C LYS A 85 23.65 19.45 2.47
N ASN A 86 24.80 19.81 1.87
CA ASN A 86 25.80 20.80 2.31
C ASN A 86 26.25 20.83 3.79
N PRO A 87 27.52 20.47 4.11
CA PRO A 87 28.28 21.27 5.05
C PRO A 87 28.87 22.46 4.27
N ARG A 88 28.28 23.63 4.46
CA ARG A 88 28.96 24.90 4.18
C ARG A 88 30.26 24.91 5.01
N SER A 89 31.41 25.04 4.34
CA SER A 89 32.53 25.83 4.85
C SER A 89 33.31 26.42 3.70
#